data_AF-A0A7C0YTZ5-F1
#
_entry.id   AF-A0A7C0YTZ5-F1
#
_cell.length_a   1.000
_cell.length_b   1.000
_cell.length_c   1.000
_cell.angle_alpha   90.00
_cell.angle_beta   90.00
_cell.angle_gamma   90.00
#
_symmetry.space_group_name_H-M   'P 1'
#
loop_
_entity.id
_entity.type
_entity.pdbx_description
1 polymer ?
#
loop_
_entity_poly.entity_id
_entity_poly.type
_entity_poly.pdbx_seq_one_letter_code
_entity_poly.pdbx_strand_id
1 'polypeptide(L)'
;MNHTLYVIPEDYSNLKVRGEGSYTYKIGTDEYGNRRLEILWRNFKTQQFFISMKVKNRAKFNGPKRVKFPFTPPKETFIYLTETENVKITDEIREKATELTQNCKDGFEAVRRISSWIYSNLDYDASFSGKILPSDIVFKIKKGTCDEFTNLFIAMCRSVGIPARYVGGLSYSKDGWGYHAWAEVYLGKWIPVDPTWNEVGWLDATHIEFGKFPDGGNVKVYTSYLSRGEERVYTSQPVPNVKISKAEPVKKIFVTDFETYPSVVGIGKSSVLTVRVRTLSKGCIATSLKIIPRVDEAGNPILSVSGEETISLCPGEEKTLHFILKVNDTLDERYEYYDLADVYTFLGEEKTIDLTVDPKRSGTSNIDLWVSSQVIEPGEKIKFYVNSNAPYKIFTNMNISNDTLFATEPGKYYIIAASEKGEVVKKEIEVKKNLTFKVKNLKKPEKVMCGEKFNVSFTIENLGENNFSIVSIQSSELSPIPKREFASKERKIYVTLTSSVKKNCTGRDQYIVIQINNQRIFEKIKVEKPKNLFESLWQEIESLVKKIINLI
;
A
#
# COMPACT_ATOMS: atom_id res chain seq x y z
N MET A 1 -2.06 -45.95 -3.26
CA MET A 1 -2.04 -44.52 -2.88
C MET A 1 -1.84 -43.71 -4.14
N ASN A 2 -2.63 -42.68 -4.33
CA ASN A 2 -2.54 -41.75 -5.45
C ASN A 2 -1.97 -40.42 -4.92
N HIS A 3 -0.82 -40.02 -5.43
CA HIS A 3 -0.31 -38.67 -5.21
C HIS A 3 -0.56 -37.86 -6.47
N THR A 4 -1.23 -36.73 -6.30
CA THR A 4 -1.32 -35.70 -7.33
C THR A 4 -0.37 -34.59 -6.93
N LEU A 5 0.79 -34.55 -7.61
CA LEU A 5 1.68 -33.41 -7.55
C LEU A 5 1.19 -32.39 -8.58
N TYR A 6 0.73 -31.23 -8.14
CA TYR A 6 0.04 -30.27 -9.04
C TYR A 6 0.94 -29.60 -10.07
N VAL A 7 2.24 -29.89 -10.07
CA VAL A 7 3.18 -28.84 -10.37
C VAL A 7 4.39 -29.35 -11.15
N ILE A 8 4.38 -29.13 -12.46
CA ILE A 8 5.57 -29.24 -13.31
C ILE A 8 5.71 -27.95 -14.14
N PRO A 9 6.93 -27.38 -14.27
CA PRO A 9 7.19 -26.23 -15.13
C PRO A 9 6.85 -26.52 -16.60
N GLU A 10 6.76 -25.48 -17.43
CA GLU A 10 6.40 -25.63 -18.85
C GLU A 10 7.38 -26.48 -19.67
N ASP A 11 8.67 -26.50 -19.31
CA ASP A 11 9.70 -27.36 -19.93
C ASP A 11 10.08 -28.49 -18.96
N TYR A 12 9.63 -29.71 -19.29
CA TYR A 12 9.85 -30.93 -18.50
C TYR A 12 10.35 -32.08 -19.38
N SER A 13 10.99 -31.76 -20.51
CA SER A 13 11.40 -32.70 -21.57
C SER A 13 12.20 -33.93 -21.07
N ASN A 14 12.77 -33.87 -19.87
CA ASN A 14 13.52 -34.95 -19.22
C ASN A 14 13.02 -35.33 -17.82
N LEU A 15 11.72 -35.13 -17.54
CA LEU A 15 11.09 -35.52 -16.27
C LEU A 15 11.38 -36.99 -15.95
N LYS A 16 11.95 -37.25 -14.78
CA LYS A 16 12.19 -38.59 -14.24
C LYS A 16 11.61 -38.67 -12.84
N VAL A 17 10.73 -39.64 -12.64
CA VAL A 17 10.28 -40.08 -11.32
C VAL A 17 11.12 -41.29 -10.94
N ARG A 18 11.64 -41.29 -9.71
CA ARG A 18 12.32 -42.45 -9.10
C ARG A 18 11.74 -42.64 -7.72
N GLY A 19 11.45 -43.87 -7.32
CA GLY A 19 11.11 -44.17 -5.94
C GLY A 19 10.95 -45.66 -5.74
N GLU A 20 10.77 -46.06 -4.49
CA GLU A 20 10.71 -47.46 -4.09
C GLU A 20 9.33 -48.07 -4.36
N GLY A 21 9.28 -49.33 -4.76
CA GLY A 21 8.03 -50.05 -5.03
C GLY A 21 7.47 -49.84 -6.44
N SER A 22 6.27 -50.39 -6.68
CA SER A 22 5.62 -50.35 -7.99
C SER A 22 4.79 -49.07 -8.15
N TYR A 23 5.04 -48.32 -9.22
CA TYR A 23 4.28 -47.12 -9.56
C TYR A 23 4.09 -46.92 -11.06
N THR A 24 3.05 -46.17 -11.40
CA THR A 24 2.87 -45.55 -12.70
C THR A 24 2.69 -44.05 -12.52
N TYR A 25 3.01 -43.26 -13.53
CA TYR A 25 2.72 -41.84 -13.53
C TYR A 25 2.20 -41.37 -14.87
N LYS A 26 1.42 -40.28 -14.84
CA LYS A 26 0.94 -39.57 -16.03
C LYS A 26 0.94 -38.07 -15.77
N ILE A 27 0.91 -37.31 -16.85
CA ILE A 27 0.75 -35.86 -16.80
C ILE A 27 -0.68 -35.53 -17.22
N GLY A 28 -1.41 -34.84 -16.36
CA GLY A 28 -2.75 -34.32 -16.62
C GLY A 28 -2.77 -32.80 -16.60
N THR A 29 -3.96 -32.24 -16.80
CA THR A 29 -4.22 -30.80 -16.64
C THR A 29 -5.34 -30.62 -15.63
N ASP A 30 -5.23 -29.62 -14.75
CA ASP A 30 -6.32 -29.24 -13.84
C ASP A 30 -7.33 -28.29 -14.50
N GLU A 31 -8.35 -27.88 -13.75
CA GLU A 31 -9.40 -26.97 -14.21
C GLU A 31 -8.92 -25.54 -14.51
N TYR A 32 -7.73 -25.15 -14.03
CA TYR A 32 -7.11 -23.85 -14.26
C TYR A 32 -6.09 -23.87 -15.41
N GLY A 33 -5.88 -25.04 -16.02
CA GLY A 33 -4.92 -25.23 -17.10
C GLY A 33 -3.51 -25.58 -16.64
N ASN A 34 -3.29 -25.83 -15.35
CA ASN A 34 -1.98 -26.22 -14.82
C ASN A 34 -1.69 -27.68 -15.12
N ARG A 35 -0.43 -27.99 -15.40
CA ARG A 35 0.03 -29.36 -15.62
C ARG A 35 0.32 -30.03 -14.29
N ARG A 36 -0.30 -31.18 -14.05
CA ARG A 36 -0.13 -31.98 -12.84
C ARG A 36 0.51 -33.34 -13.14
N LEU A 37 1.44 -33.76 -12.30
CA LEU A 37 2.00 -35.10 -12.29
C LEU A 37 1.20 -35.97 -11.31
N GLU A 38 0.46 -36.93 -11.85
CA GLU A 38 -0.27 -37.93 -11.06
C GLU A 38 0.57 -39.20 -10.95
N ILE A 39 0.92 -39.61 -9.74
CA ILE A 39 1.70 -40.80 -9.44
C ILE A 39 0.85 -41.78 -8.63
N LEU A 40 0.62 -42.96 -9.20
CA LEU A 40 -0.12 -44.04 -8.56
C LEU A 40 0.84 -45.10 -8.05
N TRP A 41 0.90 -45.25 -6.72
CA TRP A 41 1.71 -46.27 -6.06
C TRP A 41 0.87 -47.46 -5.62
N ARG A 42 1.44 -48.65 -5.76
CA ARG A 42 0.85 -49.93 -5.36
C ARG A 42 1.77 -50.65 -4.37
N ASN A 43 1.19 -51.29 -3.37
CA ASN A 43 1.86 -52.18 -2.39
C ASN A 43 3.09 -51.55 -1.71
N PHE A 44 2.88 -50.48 -0.95
CA PHE A 44 3.97 -49.70 -0.32
C PHE A 44 3.95 -49.82 1.21
N LYS A 45 5.14 -49.74 1.84
CA LYS A 45 5.30 -49.66 3.31
C LYS A 45 5.75 -48.28 3.76
N THR A 46 6.79 -47.75 3.12
CA THR A 46 7.27 -46.37 3.23
C THR A 46 7.85 -46.03 1.87
N GLN A 47 7.56 -44.85 1.33
CA GLN A 47 8.04 -44.46 0.00
C GLN A 47 8.70 -43.09 0.05
N GLN A 48 10.00 -43.09 -0.20
CA GLN A 48 10.69 -41.90 -0.68
C GLN A 48 10.66 -41.93 -2.21
N PHE A 49 10.34 -40.80 -2.81
CA PHE A 49 10.44 -40.63 -4.24
C PHE A 49 11.11 -39.30 -4.57
N PHE A 50 11.75 -39.27 -5.72
CA PHE A 50 12.50 -38.17 -6.26
C PHE A 50 11.94 -37.84 -7.62
N ILE A 51 11.64 -36.58 -7.82
CA ILE A 51 11.29 -36.02 -9.12
C ILE A 51 12.48 -35.18 -9.56
N SER A 52 12.99 -35.44 -10.76
CA SER A 52 14.07 -34.66 -11.35
C SER A 52 13.69 -34.22 -12.75
N MET A 53 14.06 -32.99 -13.09
CA MET A 53 13.84 -32.37 -14.39
C MET A 53 14.89 -31.28 -14.62
N LYS A 54 15.11 -30.93 -15.88
CA LYS A 54 15.86 -29.73 -16.27
C LYS A 54 14.85 -28.68 -16.66
N VAL A 55 14.99 -27.49 -16.09
CA VAL A 55 14.10 -26.36 -16.34
C VAL A 55 14.92 -25.26 -16.96
N LYS A 56 14.47 -24.74 -18.11
CA LYS A 56 14.99 -23.50 -18.68
C LYS A 56 14.03 -22.37 -18.30
N ASN A 57 14.51 -21.43 -17.51
CA ASN A 57 13.74 -20.24 -17.14
C ASN A 57 14.43 -18.96 -17.61
N ARG A 58 13.68 -17.87 -17.70
CA ARG A 58 14.19 -16.54 -18.07
C ARG A 58 13.49 -15.46 -17.26
N ALA A 59 14.20 -14.37 -17.00
CA ALA A 59 13.59 -13.19 -16.42
C ALA A 59 12.45 -12.68 -17.32
N LYS A 60 11.31 -12.36 -16.72
CA LYS A 60 10.08 -11.96 -17.43
C LYS A 60 9.95 -10.45 -17.41
N PHE A 61 10.43 -9.72 -18.42
CA PHE A 61 10.19 -8.27 -18.56
C PHE A 61 8.86 -7.99 -19.26
N ASN A 62 7.77 -8.34 -18.59
CA ASN A 62 6.46 -8.44 -19.21
C ASN A 62 5.51 -7.29 -18.87
N GLY A 63 6.03 -6.16 -18.40
CA GLY A 63 5.27 -4.93 -18.16
C GLY A 63 4.19 -4.61 -19.21
N PRO A 64 3.00 -4.12 -18.82
CA PRO A 64 1.94 -3.78 -19.76
C PRO A 64 2.29 -2.48 -20.51
N LYS A 65 1.59 -2.20 -21.62
CA LYS A 65 1.48 -0.81 -22.06
C LYS A 65 0.56 -0.07 -21.07
N ARG A 66 0.54 1.27 -21.10
CA ARG A 66 -0.38 2.04 -20.24
C ARG A 66 -1.82 1.55 -20.43
N VAL A 67 -2.45 1.13 -19.33
CA VAL A 67 -3.85 0.64 -19.31
C VAL A 67 -4.64 1.60 -18.45
N LYS A 68 -5.69 2.20 -19.01
CA LYS A 68 -6.55 3.13 -18.28
C LYS A 68 -7.12 2.45 -17.02
N PHE A 69 -7.17 3.18 -15.91
CA PHE A 69 -7.80 2.75 -14.67
C PHE A 69 -8.81 3.80 -14.18
N PRO A 70 -9.99 3.40 -13.69
CA PRO A 70 -10.52 2.02 -13.69
C PRO A 70 -10.83 1.52 -15.12
N PHE A 71 -10.90 0.19 -15.29
CA PHE A 71 -11.29 -0.46 -16.54
C PHE A 71 -12.23 -1.64 -16.29
N THR A 72 -12.92 -2.08 -17.33
CA THR A 72 -13.68 -3.33 -17.30
C THR A 72 -12.84 -4.43 -17.94
N PRO A 73 -12.45 -5.47 -17.20
CA PRO A 73 -11.65 -6.56 -17.76
C PRO A 73 -12.50 -7.50 -18.62
N PRO A 74 -11.88 -8.35 -19.47
CA PRO A 74 -12.59 -9.35 -20.25
C PRO A 74 -13.29 -10.41 -19.39
N LYS A 75 -14.41 -10.97 -19.86
CA LYS A 75 -15.26 -11.90 -19.10
C LYS A 75 -14.52 -13.16 -18.66
N GLU A 76 -13.60 -13.66 -19.47
CA GLU A 76 -12.74 -14.82 -19.18
C GLU A 76 -11.87 -14.63 -17.94
N THR A 77 -11.67 -13.39 -17.49
CA THR A 77 -10.90 -13.08 -16.28
C THR A 77 -11.76 -12.92 -15.02
N PHE A 78 -13.10 -12.98 -15.13
CA PHE A 78 -14.00 -12.70 -14.01
C PHE A 78 -13.87 -13.68 -12.84
N ILE A 79 -13.46 -14.93 -13.11
CA ILE A 79 -13.12 -15.89 -12.05
C ILE A 79 -11.98 -15.37 -11.14
N TYR A 80 -11.13 -14.48 -11.64
CA TYR A 80 -10.04 -13.86 -10.90
C TYR A 80 -10.43 -12.50 -10.30
N LEU A 81 -11.73 -12.18 -10.24
CA LEU A 81 -12.31 -11.07 -9.48
C LEU A 81 -13.10 -11.55 -8.26
N THR A 82 -13.42 -12.84 -8.17
CA THR A 82 -14.25 -13.38 -7.10
C THR A 82 -13.46 -13.62 -5.82
N GLU A 83 -14.14 -13.53 -4.66
CA GLU A 83 -13.59 -13.97 -3.39
C GLU A 83 -13.37 -15.48 -3.36
N THR A 84 -12.45 -15.94 -2.50
CA THR A 84 -12.20 -17.36 -2.22
C THR A 84 -12.08 -17.58 -0.71
N GLU A 85 -11.65 -18.76 -0.27
CA GLU A 85 -11.39 -19.02 1.15
C GLU A 85 -10.22 -18.17 1.67
N ASN A 86 -9.12 -18.10 0.92
CA ASN A 86 -7.91 -17.38 1.35
C ASN A 86 -7.86 -15.93 0.87
N VAL A 87 -8.68 -15.55 -0.11
CA VAL A 87 -8.81 -14.19 -0.65
C VAL A 87 -10.19 -13.64 -0.29
N LYS A 88 -10.29 -13.04 0.90
CA LYS A 88 -11.46 -12.32 1.42
C LYS A 88 -11.36 -10.82 1.13
N ILE A 89 -12.44 -10.21 0.63
CA ILE A 89 -12.53 -8.78 0.29
C ILE A 89 -13.48 -8.09 1.27
N THR A 90 -12.93 -7.70 2.42
CA THR A 90 -13.69 -6.91 3.41
C THR A 90 -13.79 -5.44 3.02
N ASP A 91 -14.66 -4.70 3.69
CA ASP A 91 -14.78 -3.25 3.52
C ASP A 91 -13.46 -2.54 3.85
N GLU A 92 -12.74 -2.97 4.89
CA GLU A 92 -11.45 -2.41 5.31
C GLU A 92 -10.37 -2.57 4.22
N ILE A 93 -10.31 -3.75 3.58
CA ILE A 93 -9.41 -4.04 2.46
C ILE A 93 -9.77 -3.15 1.26
N ARG A 94 -11.06 -3.05 0.93
CA ARG A 94 -11.56 -2.25 -0.21
C ARG A 94 -11.29 -0.77 0.01
N GLU A 95 -11.54 -0.25 1.20
CA GLU A 95 -11.28 1.14 1.57
C GLU A 95 -9.79 1.47 1.41
N LYS A 96 -8.91 0.64 1.96
CA LYS A 96 -7.46 0.85 1.83
C LYS A 96 -7.00 0.74 0.38
N ALA A 97 -7.47 -0.24 -0.38
CA ALA A 97 -7.11 -0.36 -1.80
C ALA A 97 -7.61 0.84 -2.62
N THR A 98 -8.82 1.33 -2.33
CA THR A 98 -9.38 2.53 -2.97
C THR A 98 -8.59 3.79 -2.62
N GLU A 99 -8.16 3.93 -1.36
CA GLU A 99 -7.28 5.02 -0.91
C GLU A 99 -5.94 5.00 -1.65
N LEU A 100 -5.28 3.84 -1.74
CA LEU A 100 -3.99 3.70 -2.42
C LEU A 100 -4.08 3.96 -3.92
N THR A 101 -5.16 3.51 -4.54
CA THR A 101 -5.39 3.65 -5.99
C THR A 101 -6.10 4.95 -6.35
N GLN A 102 -6.38 5.81 -5.37
CA GLN A 102 -7.07 7.07 -5.60
C GLN A 102 -6.30 7.91 -6.63
N ASN A 103 -7.05 8.40 -7.64
CA ASN A 103 -6.53 9.22 -8.75
C ASN A 103 -5.52 8.52 -9.67
N CYS A 104 -5.30 7.21 -9.53
CA CYS A 104 -4.55 6.46 -10.53
C CYS A 104 -5.34 6.48 -11.85
N LYS A 105 -4.72 7.01 -12.91
CA LYS A 105 -5.27 6.92 -14.28
C LYS A 105 -4.80 5.68 -15.02
N ASP A 106 -3.84 4.97 -14.42
CA ASP A 106 -3.15 3.84 -15.01
C ASP A 106 -3.18 2.63 -14.05
N GLY A 107 -3.53 1.46 -14.58
CA GLY A 107 -3.70 0.25 -13.79
C GLY A 107 -2.38 -0.33 -13.29
N PHE A 108 -1.26 -0.07 -13.98
CA PHE A 108 0.06 -0.49 -13.51
C PHE A 108 0.50 0.32 -12.30
N GLU A 109 0.23 1.63 -12.30
CA GLU A 109 0.46 2.48 -11.14
C GLU A 109 -0.41 2.07 -9.94
N ALA A 110 -1.69 1.75 -10.17
CA ALA A 110 -2.58 1.23 -9.13
C ALA A 110 -2.02 -0.05 -8.47
N VAL A 111 -1.62 -1.02 -9.31
CA VAL A 111 -0.99 -2.28 -8.87
C VAL A 111 0.29 -2.04 -8.08
N ARG A 112 1.17 -1.16 -8.59
CA ARG A 112 2.43 -0.83 -7.91
C ARG A 112 2.17 -0.26 -6.52
N ARG A 113 1.25 0.70 -6.38
CA ARG A 113 0.94 1.32 -5.08
C ARG A 113 0.41 0.31 -4.06
N ILE A 114 -0.42 -0.64 -4.50
CA ILE A 114 -0.90 -1.73 -3.65
C ILE A 114 0.27 -2.62 -3.22
N SER A 115 1.10 -3.07 -4.17
CA SER A 115 2.27 -3.93 -3.90
C SER A 115 3.26 -3.26 -2.94
N SER A 116 3.62 -2.00 -3.19
CA SER A 116 4.55 -1.24 -2.34
C SER A 116 3.98 -0.98 -0.95
N TRP A 117 2.67 -0.73 -0.82
CA TRP A 117 2.07 -0.61 0.51
C TRP A 117 2.16 -1.92 1.29
N ILE A 118 1.91 -3.07 0.65
CA ILE A 118 2.05 -4.37 1.31
C ILE A 118 3.50 -4.59 1.75
N TYR A 119 4.45 -4.40 0.83
CA TYR A 119 5.88 -4.54 1.11
C TYR A 119 6.35 -3.69 2.30
N SER A 120 5.87 -2.46 2.42
CA SER A 120 6.28 -1.54 3.49
C SER A 120 5.47 -1.66 4.79
N ASN A 121 4.33 -2.34 4.80
CA ASN A 121 3.41 -2.35 5.96
C ASN A 121 3.16 -3.75 6.53
N LEU A 122 3.73 -4.81 5.96
CA LEU A 122 3.67 -6.15 6.51
C LEU A 122 5.05 -6.64 6.93
N ASP A 123 5.14 -7.27 8.10
CA ASP A 123 6.36 -7.95 8.53
C ASP A 123 6.37 -9.39 8.01
N TYR A 124 7.49 -9.78 7.41
CA TYR A 124 7.71 -11.17 7.02
C TYR A 124 8.00 -12.03 8.26
N ASP A 125 7.20 -13.06 8.49
CA ASP A 125 7.33 -13.95 9.65
C ASP A 125 7.24 -15.43 9.22
N ALA A 126 8.41 -16.09 9.20
CA ALA A 126 8.53 -17.48 8.81
C ALA A 126 7.80 -18.46 9.75
N SER A 127 7.40 -18.06 10.96
CA SER A 127 6.62 -18.91 11.87
C SER A 127 5.21 -19.25 11.36
N PHE A 128 4.73 -18.50 10.37
CA PHE A 128 3.46 -18.77 9.67
C PHE A 128 3.61 -19.80 8.53
N SER A 129 4.84 -20.22 8.19
CA SER A 129 5.09 -21.16 7.10
C SER A 129 4.28 -22.46 7.25
N GLY A 130 3.63 -22.88 6.16
CA GLY A 130 2.79 -24.08 6.13
C GLY A 130 1.35 -23.88 6.61
N LYS A 131 1.02 -22.70 7.14
CA LYS A 131 -0.35 -22.21 7.30
C LYS A 131 -0.68 -21.29 6.12
N ILE A 132 -1.96 -21.14 5.83
CA ILE A 132 -2.44 -20.12 4.90
C ILE A 132 -3.52 -19.36 5.64
N LEU A 133 -3.22 -18.12 6.02
CA LEU A 133 -4.20 -17.26 6.66
C LEU A 133 -5.04 -16.52 5.61
N PRO A 134 -6.36 -16.42 5.81
CA PRO A 134 -7.22 -15.57 4.99
C PRO A 134 -6.77 -14.10 5.00
N SER A 135 -6.89 -13.43 3.85
CA SER A 135 -6.40 -12.06 3.66
C SER A 135 -6.99 -11.03 4.63
N ASP A 136 -8.21 -11.22 5.14
CA ASP A 136 -8.83 -10.34 6.13
C ASP A 136 -8.14 -10.42 7.51
N ILE A 137 -7.65 -11.60 7.88
CA ILE A 137 -6.82 -11.79 9.08
C ILE A 137 -5.46 -11.15 8.88
N VAL A 138 -4.80 -11.43 7.74
CA VAL A 138 -3.49 -10.86 7.38
C VAL A 138 -3.55 -9.34 7.39
N PHE A 139 -4.62 -8.75 6.83
CA PHE A 139 -4.82 -7.31 6.84
C PHE A 139 -4.87 -6.71 8.25
N LYS A 140 -5.37 -7.43 9.25
CA LYS A 140 -5.44 -6.95 10.64
C LYS A 140 -4.11 -7.12 11.38
N ILE A 141 -3.47 -8.27 11.22
CA ILE A 141 -2.24 -8.58 11.97
C ILE A 141 -0.99 -7.98 11.35
N LYS A 142 -1.03 -7.63 10.05
CA LYS A 142 0.09 -7.06 9.27
C LYS A 142 1.35 -7.94 9.27
N LYS A 143 1.18 -9.26 9.27
CA LYS A 143 2.27 -10.25 9.33
C LYS A 143 1.93 -11.50 8.52
N GLY A 144 2.94 -12.17 7.97
CA GLY A 144 2.78 -13.45 7.28
C GLY A 144 3.98 -13.82 6.43
N THR A 145 3.81 -14.79 5.55
CA THR A 145 4.82 -15.23 4.57
C THR A 145 4.45 -14.81 3.14
N CYS A 146 5.17 -15.32 2.14
CA CYS A 146 4.87 -15.06 0.73
C CYS A 146 3.42 -15.42 0.33
N ASP A 147 2.84 -16.48 0.91
CA ASP A 147 1.44 -16.87 0.68
C ASP A 147 0.47 -15.77 1.14
N GLU A 148 0.64 -15.28 2.38
CA GLU A 148 -0.21 -14.23 2.97
C GLU A 148 -0.10 -12.90 2.23
N PHE A 149 1.12 -12.49 1.88
CA PHE A 149 1.37 -11.26 1.13
C PHE A 149 0.69 -11.33 -0.24
N THR A 150 0.83 -12.46 -0.92
CA THR A 150 0.22 -12.71 -2.23
C THR A 150 -1.30 -12.71 -2.17
N ASN A 151 -1.90 -13.44 -1.22
CA ASN A 151 -3.36 -13.48 -1.07
C ASN A 151 -3.95 -12.11 -0.71
N LEU A 152 -3.31 -11.36 0.19
CA LEU A 152 -3.75 -9.99 0.52
C LEU A 152 -3.63 -9.05 -0.69
N PHE A 153 -2.53 -9.13 -1.43
CA PHE A 153 -2.34 -8.36 -2.66
C PHE A 153 -3.44 -8.64 -3.69
N ILE A 154 -3.76 -9.92 -3.90
CA ILE A 154 -4.85 -10.34 -4.78
C ILE A 154 -6.19 -9.79 -4.28
N ALA A 155 -6.49 -9.88 -2.98
CA ALA A 155 -7.73 -9.35 -2.41
C ALA A 155 -7.88 -7.84 -2.66
N MET A 156 -6.81 -7.07 -2.43
CA MET A 156 -6.79 -5.63 -2.68
C MET A 156 -6.99 -5.30 -4.16
N CYS A 157 -6.31 -6.01 -5.07
CA CYS A 157 -6.49 -5.82 -6.52
C CYS A 157 -7.92 -6.12 -6.97
N ARG A 158 -8.47 -7.27 -6.55
CA ARG A 158 -9.85 -7.67 -6.89
C ARG A 158 -10.87 -6.68 -6.36
N SER A 159 -10.64 -6.12 -5.17
CA SER A 159 -11.54 -5.14 -4.53
C SER A 159 -11.72 -3.84 -5.34
N VAL A 160 -10.73 -3.50 -6.19
CA VAL A 160 -10.76 -2.33 -7.08
C VAL A 160 -10.93 -2.71 -8.56
N GLY A 161 -11.39 -3.94 -8.83
CA GLY A 161 -11.75 -4.39 -10.18
C GLY A 161 -10.60 -4.87 -11.06
N ILE A 162 -9.41 -5.10 -10.50
CA ILE A 162 -8.25 -5.64 -11.23
C ILE A 162 -8.22 -7.16 -11.06
N PRO A 163 -8.40 -7.96 -12.12
CA PRO A 163 -8.28 -9.41 -12.01
C PRO A 163 -6.88 -9.80 -11.60
N ALA A 164 -6.78 -10.63 -10.56
CA ALA A 164 -5.50 -11.06 -9.99
C ALA A 164 -5.57 -12.54 -9.63
N ARG A 165 -4.49 -13.28 -9.87
CA ARG A 165 -4.38 -14.71 -9.60
C ARG A 165 -3.10 -15.04 -8.87
N TYR A 166 -3.16 -16.10 -8.10
CA TYR A 166 -2.04 -16.64 -7.35
C TYR A 166 -1.12 -17.43 -8.27
N VAL A 167 0.18 -17.35 -8.04
CA VAL A 167 1.19 -18.18 -8.67
C VAL A 167 2.06 -18.80 -7.60
N GLY A 168 2.08 -20.14 -7.58
CA GLY A 168 2.99 -20.89 -6.71
C GLY A 168 4.19 -21.35 -7.52
N GLY A 169 5.36 -21.39 -6.88
CA GLY A 169 6.56 -21.96 -7.47
C GLY A 169 7.79 -22.02 -6.59
N LEU A 170 8.96 -21.92 -7.21
CA LEU A 170 10.25 -21.80 -6.52
C LEU A 170 10.86 -20.44 -6.82
N SER A 171 11.60 -19.90 -5.87
CA SER A 171 12.51 -18.78 -6.10
C SER A 171 13.82 -19.00 -5.35
N TYR A 172 14.84 -18.22 -5.71
CA TYR A 172 16.11 -18.17 -4.98
C TYR A 172 16.14 -16.92 -4.11
N SER A 173 16.29 -17.10 -2.81
CA SER A 173 16.44 -16.01 -1.85
C SER A 173 17.83 -16.05 -1.20
N LYS A 174 18.08 -15.17 -0.24
CA LYS A 174 19.29 -15.21 0.60
C LYS A 174 19.49 -16.55 1.34
N ASP A 175 18.39 -17.27 1.59
CA ASP A 175 18.39 -18.55 2.31
C ASP A 175 18.47 -19.75 1.34
N GLY A 176 18.61 -19.49 0.04
CA GLY A 176 18.71 -20.49 -1.01
C GLY A 176 17.41 -20.72 -1.77
N TRP A 177 17.30 -21.87 -2.42
CA TRP A 177 16.11 -22.26 -3.18
C TRP A 177 14.99 -22.75 -2.24
N GLY A 178 13.81 -22.16 -2.38
CA GLY A 178 12.64 -22.52 -1.58
C GLY A 178 11.34 -22.39 -2.37
N TYR A 179 10.25 -22.91 -1.79
CA TYR A 179 8.91 -22.60 -2.29
C TYR A 179 8.63 -21.12 -2.09
N HIS A 180 7.97 -20.54 -3.08
CA HIS A 180 7.63 -19.13 -3.09
C HIS A 180 6.30 -18.90 -3.78
N ALA A 181 5.70 -17.77 -3.43
CA ALA A 181 4.39 -17.36 -3.88
C ALA A 181 4.44 -15.92 -4.37
N TRP A 182 3.81 -15.67 -5.51
CA TRP A 182 3.63 -14.33 -6.06
C TRP A 182 2.29 -14.27 -6.81
N ALA A 183 1.98 -13.12 -7.41
CA ALA A 183 0.73 -12.91 -8.14
C ALA A 183 0.96 -12.64 -9.63
N GLU A 184 -0.10 -12.84 -10.40
CA GLU A 184 -0.25 -12.20 -11.71
C GLU A 184 -1.51 -11.34 -11.73
N VAL A 185 -1.43 -10.15 -12.32
CA VAL A 185 -2.57 -9.25 -12.53
C VAL A 185 -2.86 -9.07 -14.01
N TYR A 186 -4.12 -8.88 -14.38
CA TYR A 186 -4.49 -8.67 -15.77
C TYR A 186 -4.58 -7.18 -16.12
N LEU A 187 -3.65 -6.70 -16.95
CA LEU A 187 -3.62 -5.34 -17.51
C LEU A 187 -3.49 -5.42 -19.04
N GLY A 188 -4.52 -5.95 -19.69
CA GLY A 188 -4.52 -6.31 -21.13
C GLY A 188 -3.71 -7.57 -21.45
N LYS A 189 -2.88 -8.01 -20.51
CA LYS A 189 -2.19 -9.30 -20.44
C LYS A 189 -1.88 -9.60 -18.98
N TRP A 190 -1.53 -10.83 -18.66
CA TRP A 190 -1.06 -11.20 -17.32
C TRP A 190 0.34 -10.65 -17.05
N ILE A 191 0.47 -9.89 -15.98
CA ILE A 191 1.69 -9.21 -15.54
C ILE A 191 2.10 -9.82 -14.21
N PRO A 192 3.36 -10.25 -14.05
CA PRO A 192 3.80 -10.78 -12.77
C PRO A 192 4.02 -9.66 -11.75
N VAL A 193 3.70 -9.96 -10.49
CA VAL A 193 3.87 -9.09 -9.34
C VAL A 193 4.26 -9.92 -8.13
N ASP A 194 5.40 -9.63 -7.51
CA ASP A 194 5.80 -10.18 -6.23
C ASP A 194 5.63 -9.11 -5.13
N PRO A 195 4.60 -9.19 -4.27
CA PRO A 195 4.40 -8.24 -3.18
C PRO A 195 5.35 -8.48 -1.99
N THR A 196 6.01 -9.63 -1.90
CA THR A 196 7.03 -9.92 -0.87
C THR A 196 8.33 -9.20 -1.17
N TRP A 197 8.70 -9.07 -2.45
CA TRP A 197 9.93 -8.41 -2.88
C TRP A 197 9.70 -7.08 -3.62
N ASN A 198 8.45 -6.64 -3.74
CA ASN A 198 8.03 -5.41 -4.43
C ASN A 198 8.47 -5.39 -5.92
N GLU A 199 8.50 -6.55 -6.57
CA GLU A 199 8.80 -6.68 -7.99
C GLU A 199 7.49 -6.55 -8.79
N VAL A 200 7.36 -5.50 -9.60
CA VAL A 200 6.10 -5.22 -10.33
C VAL A 200 6.39 -5.02 -11.81
N GLY A 201 5.74 -5.82 -12.65
CA GLY A 201 5.96 -5.78 -14.11
C GLY A 201 7.15 -6.61 -14.59
N TRP A 202 7.88 -7.21 -13.66
CA TRP A 202 8.98 -8.11 -13.94
C TRP A 202 9.19 -9.11 -12.81
N LEU A 203 9.85 -10.23 -13.12
CA LEU A 203 10.45 -11.17 -12.17
C LEU A 203 11.79 -11.63 -12.74
N ASP A 204 12.75 -11.92 -11.88
CA ASP A 204 14.03 -12.47 -12.29
C ASP A 204 13.92 -13.92 -12.83
N ALA A 205 15.05 -14.49 -13.27
CA ALA A 205 15.08 -15.86 -13.79
C ALA A 205 15.00 -16.94 -12.70
N THR A 206 15.08 -16.56 -11.42
CA THR A 206 15.02 -17.50 -10.30
C THR A 206 13.59 -17.89 -9.95
N HIS A 207 12.59 -17.09 -10.34
CA HIS A 207 11.17 -17.41 -10.19
C HIS A 207 10.72 -18.51 -11.17
N ILE A 208 10.77 -19.76 -10.73
CA ILE A 208 10.34 -20.93 -11.49
C ILE A 208 8.85 -21.16 -11.23
N GLU A 209 8.05 -20.79 -12.23
CA GLU A 209 6.60 -20.99 -12.22
C GLU A 209 6.23 -22.47 -12.34
N PHE A 210 5.18 -22.80 -11.62
CA PHE A 210 4.80 -24.13 -11.23
C PHE A 210 3.29 -24.30 -11.47
N GLY A 211 2.46 -23.35 -11.01
CA GLY A 211 1.05 -23.31 -11.35
C GLY A 211 0.37 -21.99 -10.96
N LYS A 212 -0.82 -21.75 -11.50
CA LYS A 212 -1.63 -20.54 -11.32
C LYS A 212 -2.99 -20.91 -10.76
N PHE A 213 -3.43 -20.18 -9.74
CA PHE A 213 -4.60 -20.55 -8.95
C PHE A 213 -5.44 -19.33 -8.59
N PRO A 214 -6.72 -19.52 -8.20
CA PRO A 214 -7.52 -18.45 -7.62
C PRO A 214 -6.94 -17.92 -6.30
N ASP A 215 -6.26 -18.77 -5.52
CA ASP A 215 -5.60 -18.44 -4.25
C ASP A 215 -4.53 -19.48 -3.87
N GLY A 216 -3.85 -19.27 -2.73
CA GLY A 216 -2.79 -20.17 -2.23
C GLY A 216 -3.25 -21.55 -1.76
N GLY A 217 -4.56 -21.80 -1.63
CA GLY A 217 -5.09 -23.07 -1.11
C GLY A 217 -4.81 -24.28 -2.02
N ASN A 218 -4.62 -24.03 -3.31
CA ASN A 218 -4.60 -25.05 -4.37
C ASN A 218 -3.19 -25.50 -4.81
N VAL A 219 -2.14 -24.97 -4.18
CA VAL A 219 -0.72 -25.20 -4.58
C VAL A 219 -0.15 -26.49 -3.97
N LYS A 220 -0.89 -27.13 -3.05
CA LYS A 220 -0.37 -28.22 -2.23
C LYS A 220 -0.24 -29.54 -3.01
N VAL A 221 0.63 -30.43 -2.53
CA VAL A 221 0.61 -31.83 -2.98
C VAL A 221 -0.60 -32.50 -2.37
N TYR A 222 -1.49 -33.02 -3.22
CA TYR A 222 -2.66 -33.74 -2.75
C TYR A 222 -2.39 -35.24 -2.77
N THR A 223 -2.82 -35.87 -1.71
CA THR A 223 -2.64 -37.29 -1.50
C THR A 223 -3.99 -37.89 -1.19
N SER A 224 -4.37 -38.91 -1.96
CA SER A 224 -5.48 -39.79 -1.61
C SER A 224 -4.98 -41.23 -1.54
N TYR A 225 -5.56 -42.02 -0.65
CA TYR A 225 -5.19 -43.42 -0.52
C TYR A 225 -6.41 -44.27 -0.19
N LEU A 226 -6.32 -45.53 -0.58
CA LEU A 226 -7.24 -46.58 -0.22
C LEU A 226 -6.42 -47.56 0.63
N SER A 227 -6.85 -47.79 1.87
CA SER A 227 -6.28 -48.81 2.76
C SER A 227 -7.33 -49.88 3.06
N ARG A 228 -6.86 -51.10 3.35
CA ARG A 228 -7.70 -52.21 3.83
C ARG A 228 -7.86 -52.20 5.36
N GLY A 229 -7.27 -51.23 6.07
CA GLY A 229 -7.37 -51.04 7.52
C GLY A 229 -7.33 -49.56 7.93
N GLU A 230 -7.12 -49.28 9.22
CA GLU A 230 -7.06 -47.90 9.78
C GLU A 230 -5.71 -47.19 9.57
N GLU A 231 -5.05 -47.43 8.43
CA GLU A 231 -3.76 -46.83 8.16
C GLU A 231 -3.91 -45.32 7.89
N ARG A 232 -3.09 -44.50 8.54
CA ARG A 232 -2.97 -43.06 8.26
C ARG A 232 -1.73 -42.82 7.42
N VAL A 233 -1.90 -42.16 6.28
CA VAL A 233 -0.76 -41.78 5.45
C VAL A 233 -0.49 -40.29 5.58
N TYR A 234 0.75 -39.96 5.92
CA TYR A 234 1.25 -38.59 6.02
C TYR A 234 2.13 -38.30 4.81
N THR A 235 1.96 -37.11 4.22
CA THR A 235 2.78 -36.68 3.09
C THR A 235 3.35 -35.31 3.35
N SER A 236 4.66 -35.19 3.17
CA SER A 236 5.37 -33.92 3.20
C SER A 236 5.45 -33.31 1.81
N GLN A 237 5.62 -31.99 1.78
CA GLN A 237 6.02 -31.30 0.56
C GLN A 237 7.42 -31.76 0.13
N PRO A 238 7.68 -32.01 -1.16
CA PRO A 238 9.02 -32.34 -1.63
C PRO A 238 10.01 -31.23 -1.30
N VAL A 239 11.20 -31.58 -0.82
CA VAL A 239 12.26 -30.59 -0.57
C VAL A 239 12.94 -30.23 -1.91
N PRO A 240 12.90 -28.97 -2.35
CA PRO A 240 13.56 -28.57 -3.60
C PRO A 240 15.08 -28.71 -3.51
N ASN A 241 15.71 -29.25 -4.57
CA ASN A 241 17.16 -29.26 -4.74
C ASN A 241 17.50 -28.82 -6.16
N VAL A 242 17.86 -27.54 -6.30
CA VAL A 242 18.09 -26.91 -7.60
C VAL A 242 19.58 -26.73 -7.83
N LYS A 243 20.07 -27.20 -8.98
CA LYS A 243 21.44 -26.98 -9.45
C LYS A 243 21.42 -26.14 -10.72
N ILE A 244 22.10 -25.00 -10.68
CA ILE A 244 22.25 -24.13 -11.85
C ILE A 244 23.30 -24.76 -12.78
N SER A 245 22.86 -25.20 -13.96
CA SER A 245 23.76 -25.80 -14.96
C SER A 245 24.36 -24.77 -15.91
N LYS A 246 23.61 -23.70 -16.19
CA LYS A 246 24.01 -22.57 -17.03
C LYS A 246 23.20 -21.35 -16.62
N ALA A 247 23.84 -20.18 -16.57
CA ALA A 247 23.18 -18.89 -16.39
C ALA A 247 23.73 -17.88 -17.40
N GLU A 248 22.89 -16.96 -17.84
CA GLU A 248 23.25 -15.86 -18.74
C GLU A 248 22.85 -14.55 -18.06
N PRO A 249 23.70 -13.51 -18.05
CA PRO A 249 23.36 -12.22 -17.46
C PRO A 249 22.14 -11.61 -18.14
N VAL A 250 21.31 -10.95 -17.34
CA VAL A 250 20.17 -10.20 -17.87
C VAL A 250 20.64 -8.86 -18.42
N LYS A 251 20.09 -8.45 -19.57
CA LYS A 251 20.36 -7.13 -20.13
C LYS A 251 19.87 -6.04 -19.18
N LYS A 252 20.73 -5.06 -18.90
CA LYS A 252 20.35 -3.85 -18.16
C LYS A 252 19.32 -3.05 -18.97
N ILE A 253 18.19 -2.74 -18.34
CA ILE A 253 17.05 -2.05 -18.97
C ILE A 253 16.77 -0.68 -18.36
N PHE A 254 17.43 -0.32 -17.26
CA PHE A 254 17.42 1.03 -16.73
C PHE A 254 18.74 1.72 -17.04
N VAL A 255 18.63 2.96 -17.48
CA VAL A 255 19.77 3.86 -17.59
C VAL A 255 19.59 4.92 -16.51
N THR A 256 20.62 5.06 -15.70
CA THR A 256 20.62 5.94 -14.53
C THR A 256 21.76 6.94 -14.68
N ASP A 257 21.41 8.21 -14.58
CA ASP A 257 22.31 9.35 -14.54
C ASP A 257 22.06 10.13 -13.26
N PHE A 258 23.08 10.77 -12.70
CA PHE A 258 22.93 11.51 -11.46
C PHE A 258 23.90 12.68 -11.37
N GLU A 259 23.58 13.59 -10.47
CA GLU A 259 24.43 14.71 -10.08
C GLU A 259 24.15 15.08 -8.62
N THR A 260 25.11 15.70 -7.97
CA THR A 260 25.00 16.16 -6.59
C THR A 260 25.10 17.69 -6.55
N TYR A 261 24.42 18.29 -5.58
CA TYR A 261 24.57 19.71 -5.32
C TYR A 261 24.42 20.05 -3.82
N PRO A 262 25.42 20.73 -3.23
CA PRO A 262 26.74 20.97 -3.80
C PRO A 262 27.52 19.66 -3.96
N SER A 263 28.44 19.59 -4.93
CA SER A 263 29.26 18.39 -5.19
C SER A 263 30.41 18.20 -4.19
N VAL A 264 30.67 19.22 -3.39
CA VAL A 264 31.63 19.18 -2.28
C VAL A 264 30.95 19.76 -1.04
N VAL A 265 30.99 19.03 0.07
CA VAL A 265 30.33 19.38 1.35
C VAL A 265 31.28 19.22 2.53
N GLY A 266 31.03 19.94 3.62
CA GLY A 266 31.71 19.71 4.89
C GLY A 266 31.01 18.64 5.75
N ILE A 267 31.65 18.29 6.87
CA ILE A 267 31.05 17.41 7.89
C ILE A 267 29.75 18.02 8.45
N GLY A 268 28.75 17.17 8.71
CA GLY A 268 27.44 17.57 9.20
C GLY A 268 26.54 18.30 8.20
N LYS A 269 27.09 18.65 7.01
CA LYS A 269 26.36 19.29 5.92
C LYS A 269 25.69 18.26 5.02
N SER A 270 24.81 18.78 4.16
CA SER A 270 24.00 17.97 3.25
C SER A 270 24.24 18.33 1.79
N SER A 271 24.11 17.34 0.93
CA SER A 271 24.02 17.50 -0.53
C SER A 271 22.71 16.92 -1.03
N VAL A 272 22.19 17.44 -2.13
CA VAL A 272 21.03 16.86 -2.83
C VAL A 272 21.55 16.05 -4.01
N LEU A 273 21.34 14.74 -3.96
CA LEU A 273 21.56 13.82 -5.07
C LEU A 273 20.31 13.82 -5.96
N THR A 274 20.48 14.26 -7.19
CA THR A 274 19.44 14.18 -8.23
C THR A 274 19.71 12.97 -9.11
N VAL A 275 18.77 12.03 -9.16
CA VAL A 275 18.86 10.80 -9.95
C VAL A 275 17.81 10.84 -11.06
N ARG A 276 18.27 10.75 -12.31
CA ARG A 276 17.45 10.62 -13.52
C ARG A 276 17.46 9.16 -13.96
N VAL A 277 16.28 8.55 -14.04
CA VAL A 277 16.13 7.16 -14.48
C VAL A 277 15.20 7.09 -15.67
N ARG A 278 15.67 6.41 -16.71
CA ARG A 278 14.88 6.09 -17.91
C ARG A 278 14.89 4.59 -18.18
N THR A 279 13.82 4.09 -18.78
CA THR A 279 13.69 2.65 -19.11
C THR A 279 13.84 2.40 -20.61
N LEU A 280 14.57 1.33 -20.94
CA LEU A 280 14.67 0.74 -22.29
C LEU A 280 13.64 -0.38 -22.51
N SER A 281 12.76 -0.60 -21.53
CA SER A 281 11.70 -1.61 -21.61
C SER A 281 10.63 -1.24 -22.63
N LYS A 282 10.02 -2.27 -23.24
CA LYS A 282 8.86 -2.13 -24.13
C LYS A 282 7.52 -2.06 -23.38
N GLY A 283 7.53 -2.21 -22.07
CA GLY A 283 6.35 -2.08 -21.20
C GLY A 283 6.70 -1.43 -19.86
N CYS A 284 5.67 -1.06 -19.10
CA CYS A 284 5.81 -0.41 -17.80
C CYS A 284 6.40 -1.36 -16.76
N ILE A 285 7.42 -0.90 -16.04
CA ILE A 285 8.16 -1.67 -15.04
C ILE A 285 8.32 -0.80 -13.81
N ALA A 286 8.17 -1.39 -12.62
CA ALA A 286 8.54 -0.73 -11.38
C ALA A 286 9.92 -1.21 -10.95
N THR A 287 10.72 -0.29 -10.42
CA THR A 287 12.02 -0.60 -9.83
C THR A 287 12.22 0.25 -8.59
N SER A 288 13.07 -0.23 -7.69
CA SER A 288 13.52 0.54 -6.55
C SER A 288 14.95 1.01 -6.77
N LEU A 289 15.16 2.29 -6.50
CA LEU A 289 16.46 2.93 -6.38
C LEU A 289 16.93 2.79 -4.95
N LYS A 290 18.13 2.26 -4.79
CA LYS A 290 18.83 2.19 -3.51
C LYS A 290 20.08 3.05 -3.61
N ILE A 291 20.27 3.91 -2.63
CA ILE A 291 21.56 4.55 -2.40
C ILE A 291 22.21 3.75 -1.29
N ILE A 292 23.38 3.18 -1.57
CA ILE A 292 24.11 2.32 -0.64
C ILE A 292 25.32 3.11 -0.15
N PRO A 293 25.26 3.74 1.03
CA PRO A 293 26.42 4.41 1.61
C PRO A 293 27.55 3.43 1.89
N ARG A 294 28.80 3.89 1.80
CA ARG A 294 29.92 3.20 2.43
C ARG A 294 29.73 3.22 3.95
N VAL A 295 30.46 2.33 4.62
CA VAL A 295 30.47 2.23 6.07
C VAL A 295 31.86 2.49 6.63
N ASP A 296 31.93 2.96 7.86
CA ASP A 296 33.17 3.06 8.63
C ASP A 296 33.65 1.68 9.12
N GLU A 297 34.77 1.64 9.84
CA GLU A 297 35.34 0.40 10.41
C GLU A 297 34.38 -0.31 11.39
N ALA A 298 33.47 0.43 12.02
CA ALA A 298 32.46 -0.10 12.92
C ALA A 298 31.18 -0.56 12.18
N GLY A 299 31.12 -0.40 10.86
CA GLY A 299 29.97 -0.75 10.04
C GLY A 299 28.86 0.30 10.01
N ASN A 300 29.09 1.52 10.51
CA ASN A 300 28.09 2.59 10.46
C ASN A 300 28.14 3.33 9.11
N PRO A 301 26.99 3.66 8.50
CA PRO A 301 26.95 4.45 7.28
C PRO A 301 27.61 5.83 7.43
N ILE A 302 28.48 6.20 6.48
CA ILE A 302 29.14 7.51 6.46
C ILE A 302 28.21 8.64 5.97
N LEU A 303 27.15 8.28 5.25
CA LEU A 303 26.08 9.17 4.81
C LEU A 303 24.74 8.64 5.31
N SER A 304 23.88 9.54 5.76
CA SER A 304 22.45 9.27 5.90
C SER A 304 21.72 9.71 4.62
N VAL A 305 20.81 8.87 4.14
CA VAL A 305 20.05 9.08 2.91
C VAL A 305 18.58 9.24 3.25
N SER A 306 17.91 10.24 2.68
CA SER A 306 16.45 10.37 2.76
C SER A 306 15.84 10.73 1.40
N GLY A 307 14.79 10.01 0.99
CA GLY A 307 14.13 10.19 -0.31
C GLY A 307 13.14 9.09 -0.66
N GLU A 308 12.49 9.20 -1.81
CA GLU A 308 11.56 8.18 -2.33
C GLU A 308 12.33 7.12 -3.13
N GLU A 309 12.15 5.85 -2.77
CA GLU A 309 12.97 4.75 -3.30
C GLU A 309 12.32 3.98 -4.44
N THR A 310 11.01 4.10 -4.70
CA THR A 310 10.33 3.23 -5.69
C THR A 310 9.69 4.02 -6.81
N ILE A 311 10.02 3.67 -8.05
CA ILE A 311 9.49 4.31 -9.26
C ILE A 311 8.84 3.30 -10.20
N SER A 312 7.76 3.73 -10.85
CA SER A 312 7.23 3.13 -12.09
C SER A 312 7.73 3.92 -13.30
N LEU A 313 8.20 3.24 -14.34
CA LEU A 313 8.56 3.85 -15.62
C LEU A 313 7.88 3.08 -16.75
N CYS A 314 7.16 3.79 -17.62
CA CYS A 314 6.66 3.25 -18.88
C CYS A 314 7.60 3.57 -20.05
N PRO A 315 7.44 2.91 -21.22
CA PRO A 315 8.33 3.11 -22.35
C PRO A 315 8.41 4.57 -22.78
N GLY A 316 9.64 5.08 -22.91
CA GLY A 316 9.90 6.48 -23.29
C GLY A 316 9.85 7.48 -22.14
N GLU A 317 9.60 7.03 -20.91
CA GLU A 317 9.57 7.90 -19.73
C GLU A 317 10.93 8.01 -19.07
N GLU A 318 11.16 9.20 -18.52
CA GLU A 318 12.24 9.52 -17.61
C GLU A 318 11.62 10.08 -16.34
N LYS A 319 12.13 9.64 -15.18
CA LYS A 319 11.77 10.21 -13.88
C LYS A 319 13.01 10.77 -13.20
N THR A 320 12.82 11.94 -12.58
CA THR A 320 13.84 12.57 -11.75
C THR A 320 13.42 12.44 -10.28
N LEU A 321 14.36 12.03 -9.44
CA LEU A 321 14.20 11.90 -8.01
C LEU A 321 15.30 12.67 -7.29
N HIS A 322 15.00 13.13 -6.09
CA HIS A 322 15.93 13.87 -5.25
C HIS A 322 16.06 13.18 -3.89
N PHE A 323 17.31 12.93 -3.50
CA PHE A 323 17.69 12.37 -2.20
C PHE A 323 18.54 13.38 -1.46
N ILE A 324 18.27 13.57 -0.17
CA ILE A 324 19.12 14.38 0.70
C ILE A 324 20.15 13.43 1.31
N LEU A 325 21.42 13.71 1.03
CA LEU A 325 22.59 13.02 1.57
C LEU A 325 23.17 13.89 2.68
N LYS A 326 23.08 13.46 3.93
CA LYS A 326 23.68 14.17 5.06
C LYS A 326 24.93 13.44 5.54
N VAL A 327 26.05 14.15 5.56
CA VAL A 327 27.35 13.67 6.02
C VAL A 327 27.33 13.49 7.53
N ASN A 328 27.79 12.34 8.01
CA ASN A 328 27.87 12.06 9.44
C ASN A 328 29.07 12.77 10.10
N ASP A 329 28.94 13.07 11.38
CA ASP A 329 29.92 13.84 12.15
C ASP A 329 31.12 13.00 12.63
N THR A 330 31.21 11.75 12.19
CA THR A 330 32.20 10.75 12.65
C THR A 330 33.46 10.69 11.78
N LEU A 331 33.51 11.43 10.68
CA LEU A 331 34.65 11.44 9.76
C LEU A 331 35.84 12.20 10.37
N ASP A 332 37.06 11.71 10.11
CA ASP A 332 38.30 12.33 10.56
C ASP A 332 38.60 13.58 9.72
N GLU A 333 38.68 14.73 10.39
CA GLU A 333 38.83 16.05 9.75
C GLU A 333 40.15 16.22 8.97
N ARG A 334 41.11 15.29 9.11
CA ARG A 334 42.41 15.34 8.43
C ARG A 334 42.36 14.86 6.98
N TYR A 335 41.32 14.14 6.59
CA TYR A 335 41.21 13.51 5.26
C TYR A 335 40.07 14.12 4.45
N GLU A 336 40.24 14.14 3.13
CA GLU A 336 39.16 14.34 2.17
C GLU A 336 38.62 12.97 1.75
N TYR A 337 37.30 12.87 1.60
CA TYR A 337 36.62 11.61 1.29
C TYR A 337 35.88 11.70 -0.05
N TYR A 338 35.98 10.65 -0.85
CA TYR A 338 35.27 10.44 -2.11
C TYR A 338 34.73 9.00 -2.17
N ASP A 339 33.99 8.64 -3.22
CA ASP A 339 33.40 7.29 -3.37
C ASP A 339 32.51 6.90 -2.17
N LEU A 340 31.59 7.79 -1.81
CA LEU A 340 30.88 7.72 -0.53
C LEU A 340 29.62 6.85 -0.55
N ALA A 341 29.07 6.60 -1.73
CA ALA A 341 27.90 5.75 -1.92
C ALA A 341 27.78 5.30 -3.37
N ASP A 342 27.08 4.18 -3.58
CA ASP A 342 26.65 3.75 -4.90
C ASP A 342 25.15 3.98 -5.10
N VAL A 343 24.79 4.43 -6.29
CA VAL A 343 23.41 4.38 -6.80
C VAL A 343 23.21 3.01 -7.43
N TYR A 344 22.29 2.24 -6.85
CA TYR A 344 21.88 0.95 -7.37
C TYR A 344 20.43 1.03 -7.84
N THR A 345 20.19 0.60 -9.09
CA THR A 345 18.84 0.33 -9.60
C THR A 345 18.79 -1.14 -9.99
N PHE A 346 17.77 -1.88 -9.57
CA PHE A 346 17.62 -3.26 -10.02
C PHE A 346 17.47 -3.26 -11.56
N LEU A 347 18.33 -4.00 -12.28
CA LEU A 347 18.50 -4.01 -13.76
C LEU A 347 19.08 -2.72 -14.37
N GLY A 348 19.63 -1.84 -13.54
CA GLY A 348 20.42 -0.70 -13.97
C GLY A 348 21.92 -0.97 -13.86
N GLU A 349 22.69 0.09 -14.09
CA GLU A 349 24.10 0.10 -13.72
C GLU A 349 24.24 0.54 -12.27
N GLU A 350 25.14 -0.13 -11.56
CA GLU A 350 25.67 0.38 -10.30
C GLU A 350 26.72 1.44 -10.63
N LYS A 351 26.61 2.60 -10.01
CA LYS A 351 27.49 3.73 -10.26
C LYS A 351 27.71 4.50 -8.96
N THR A 352 28.96 4.85 -8.71
CA THR A 352 29.39 5.63 -7.56
C THR A 352 28.99 7.10 -7.71
N ILE A 353 28.46 7.70 -6.65
CA ILE A 353 28.09 9.12 -6.67
C ILE A 353 29.31 10.03 -6.75
N ASP A 354 29.15 11.15 -7.44
CA ASP A 354 30.15 12.21 -7.48
C ASP A 354 29.90 13.18 -6.31
N LEU A 355 30.34 12.79 -5.11
CA LEU A 355 30.29 13.63 -3.90
C LEU A 355 31.63 13.57 -3.19
N THR A 356 32.21 14.73 -2.90
CA THR A 356 33.40 14.86 -2.07
C THR A 356 33.02 15.44 -0.70
N VAL A 357 33.55 14.88 0.37
CA VAL A 357 33.54 15.50 1.69
C VAL A 357 34.91 16.11 1.97
N ASP A 358 34.93 17.43 2.12
CA ASP A 358 36.09 18.18 2.60
C ASP A 358 35.77 18.73 3.99
N PRO A 359 36.26 18.11 5.08
CA PRO A 359 36.04 18.58 6.43
C PRO A 359 36.51 20.01 6.70
N LYS A 360 37.50 20.52 5.95
CA LYS A 360 38.01 21.88 6.10
C LYS A 360 37.08 22.92 5.49
N ARG A 361 36.11 22.49 4.68
CA ARG A 361 35.05 23.34 4.13
C ARG A 361 34.16 23.85 5.25
N SER A 362 34.60 24.96 5.83
CA SER A 362 33.93 25.68 6.90
C SER A 362 33.08 26.80 6.31
N GLY A 363 31.86 26.92 6.81
CA GLY A 363 30.92 27.94 6.36
C GLY A 363 29.51 27.58 6.80
N THR A 364 28.88 28.49 7.52
CA THR A 364 27.45 28.44 7.78
C THR A 364 26.76 29.33 6.76
N SER A 365 25.86 28.74 5.98
CA SER A 365 24.83 29.53 5.32
C SER A 365 23.58 29.51 6.18
N ASN A 366 22.72 30.50 6.02
CA ASN A 366 21.33 30.38 6.43
C ASN A 366 20.50 30.26 5.16
N ILE A 367 19.59 29.30 5.12
CA ILE A 367 18.63 29.14 4.04
C ILE A 367 17.28 28.80 4.64
N ASP A 368 16.30 29.63 4.31
CA ASP A 368 14.91 29.45 4.69
C ASP A 368 14.07 29.29 3.42
N LEU A 369 13.13 28.34 3.46
CA LEU A 369 12.19 28.06 2.37
C LEU A 369 10.76 28.16 2.89
N TRP A 370 9.99 29.07 2.29
CA TRP A 370 8.59 29.28 2.57
C TRP A 370 7.71 28.93 1.36
N VAL A 371 6.54 28.35 1.61
CA VAL A 371 5.52 28.05 0.60
C VAL A 371 4.17 28.63 1.05
N SER A 372 3.37 29.16 0.12
CA SER A 372 2.12 29.85 0.45
C SER A 372 1.01 28.92 0.92
N SER A 373 1.06 27.64 0.55
CA SER A 373 0.22 26.59 1.11
C SER A 373 0.95 25.25 1.07
N GLN A 374 0.67 24.40 2.05
CA GLN A 374 1.14 23.00 2.09
C GLN A 374 0.04 22.01 1.69
N VAL A 375 -1.20 22.48 1.48
CA VAL A 375 -2.31 21.65 0.98
C VAL A 375 -3.01 22.42 -0.12
N ILE A 376 -3.04 21.86 -1.32
CA ILE A 376 -3.56 22.53 -2.52
C ILE A 376 -4.42 21.61 -3.37
N GLU A 377 -5.25 22.18 -4.24
CA GLU A 377 -6.04 21.44 -5.20
C GLU A 377 -5.27 21.17 -6.51
N PRO A 378 -5.61 20.12 -7.28
CA PRO A 378 -4.98 19.86 -8.57
C PRO A 378 -5.10 21.05 -9.52
N GLY A 379 -3.97 21.54 -10.02
CA GLY A 379 -3.87 22.70 -10.90
C GLY A 379 -3.80 24.04 -10.17
N GLU A 380 -4.00 24.07 -8.85
CA GLU A 380 -3.79 25.27 -8.04
C GLU A 380 -2.31 25.68 -8.08
N LYS A 381 -2.08 26.97 -8.32
CA LYS A 381 -0.75 27.57 -8.36
C LYS A 381 -0.47 28.24 -7.03
N ILE A 382 0.65 27.87 -6.41
CA ILE A 382 1.14 28.46 -5.17
C ILE A 382 2.51 29.08 -5.36
N LYS A 383 2.86 30.04 -4.50
CA LYS A 383 4.17 30.68 -4.53
C LYS A 383 5.10 30.09 -3.50
N PHE A 384 6.39 30.13 -3.79
CA PHE A 384 7.44 29.85 -2.82
C PHE A 384 8.46 31.00 -2.78
N TYR A 385 9.09 31.19 -1.63
CA TYR A 385 10.14 32.17 -1.42
C TYR A 385 11.32 31.52 -0.70
N VAL A 386 12.53 31.86 -1.13
CA VAL A 386 13.78 31.37 -0.53
C VAL A 386 14.55 32.59 -0.06
N ASN A 387 14.87 32.62 1.24
CA ASN A 387 15.79 33.59 1.80
C ASN A 387 17.11 32.87 2.06
N SER A 388 18.19 33.29 1.41
CA SER A 388 19.52 32.71 1.65
C SER A 388 20.61 33.75 1.58
N ASN A 389 21.61 33.61 2.45
CA ASN A 389 22.83 34.42 2.44
C ASN A 389 23.93 33.81 1.55
N ALA A 390 23.64 32.72 0.82
CA ALA A 390 24.55 32.07 -0.12
C ALA A 390 23.80 31.68 -1.40
N PRO A 391 24.50 31.46 -2.54
CA PRO A 391 23.88 30.89 -3.72
C PRO A 391 23.20 29.55 -3.42
N TYR A 392 22.05 29.30 -4.05
CA TYR A 392 21.24 28.11 -3.82
C TYR A 392 20.65 27.54 -5.12
N LYS A 393 20.20 26.29 -5.05
CA LYS A 393 19.41 25.63 -6.10
C LYS A 393 18.12 25.06 -5.51
N ILE A 394 17.11 24.93 -6.38
CA ILE A 394 15.79 24.38 -6.05
C ILE A 394 15.59 23.05 -6.76
N PHE A 395 15.04 22.10 -6.03
CA PHE A 395 14.73 20.75 -6.51
C PHE A 395 13.28 20.42 -6.13
N THR A 396 12.51 19.87 -7.05
CA THR A 396 11.09 19.58 -6.81
C THR A 396 10.59 18.51 -7.76
N ASN A 397 9.60 17.73 -7.31
CA ASN A 397 8.83 16.83 -8.18
C ASN A 397 7.52 17.48 -8.69
N MET A 398 7.36 18.80 -8.54
CA MET A 398 6.24 19.58 -9.07
C MET A 398 6.61 20.32 -10.35
N ASN A 399 5.60 20.81 -11.07
CA ASN A 399 5.84 21.78 -12.14
C ASN A 399 6.22 23.12 -11.49
N ILE A 400 7.36 23.67 -11.92
CA ILE A 400 7.91 24.93 -11.43
C ILE A 400 8.05 25.92 -12.58
N SER A 401 7.65 27.17 -12.35
CA SER A 401 7.87 28.30 -13.25
C SER A 401 8.15 29.53 -12.41
N ASN A 402 9.39 30.04 -12.49
CA ASN A 402 9.89 31.11 -11.62
C ASN A 402 9.67 30.79 -10.13
N ASP A 403 8.84 31.60 -9.44
CA ASP A 403 8.50 31.50 -8.01
C ASP A 403 7.21 30.69 -7.76
N THR A 404 6.65 30.05 -8.79
CA THR A 404 5.35 29.40 -8.74
C THR A 404 5.46 27.88 -8.91
N LEU A 405 4.76 27.13 -8.05
CA LEU A 405 4.63 25.67 -8.10
C LEU A 405 3.18 25.28 -8.37
N PHE A 406 2.98 24.21 -9.12
CA PHE A 406 1.68 23.54 -9.24
C PHE A 406 1.85 22.08 -9.59
N ALA A 407 0.82 21.30 -9.32
CA ALA A 407 0.74 19.91 -9.76
C ALA A 407 -0.68 19.61 -10.22
N THR A 408 -0.82 18.91 -11.33
CA THR A 408 -2.11 18.60 -11.95
C THR A 408 -2.74 17.32 -11.42
N GLU A 409 -2.00 16.54 -10.64
CA GLU A 409 -2.44 15.25 -10.12
C GLU A 409 -2.35 15.24 -8.59
N PRO A 410 -3.35 14.68 -7.89
CA PRO A 410 -3.27 14.49 -6.45
C PRO A 410 -2.10 13.60 -6.04
N GLY A 411 -1.49 13.90 -4.89
CA GLY A 411 -0.36 13.16 -4.37
C GLY A 411 0.43 13.96 -3.34
N LYS A 412 1.52 13.36 -2.86
CA LYS A 412 2.51 14.03 -2.03
C LYS A 412 3.62 14.55 -2.91
N TYR A 413 3.93 15.82 -2.75
CA TYR A 413 4.96 16.54 -3.49
C TYR A 413 5.90 17.23 -2.51
N TYR A 414 7.02 17.72 -3.02
CA TYR A 414 7.98 18.45 -2.22
C TYR A 414 8.71 19.50 -3.05
N ILE A 415 9.26 20.47 -2.33
CA ILE A 415 10.29 21.39 -2.80
C ILE A 415 11.45 21.37 -1.81
N ILE A 416 12.67 21.33 -2.34
CA ILE A 416 13.92 21.35 -1.60
C ILE A 416 14.72 22.56 -2.06
N ALA A 417 15.22 23.36 -1.12
CA ALA A 417 16.22 24.38 -1.36
C ALA A 417 17.54 23.94 -0.75
N ALA A 418 18.62 23.95 -1.54
CA ALA A 418 19.96 23.61 -1.08
C ALA A 418 20.91 24.78 -1.38
N SER A 419 21.69 25.18 -0.39
CA SER A 419 22.73 26.20 -0.52
C SER A 419 24.05 25.60 -1.03
N GLU A 420 24.93 26.41 -1.62
CA GLU A 420 26.27 25.94 -2.00
C GLU A 420 27.13 25.49 -0.80
N LYS A 421 26.78 25.92 0.42
CA LYS A 421 27.50 25.57 1.66
C LYS A 421 26.94 24.31 2.34
N GLY A 422 25.92 23.68 1.74
CA GLY A 422 25.40 22.39 2.18
C GLY A 422 24.32 22.44 3.26
N GLU A 423 23.69 23.61 3.48
CA GLU A 423 22.40 23.68 4.18
C GLU A 423 21.25 23.34 3.24
N VAL A 424 20.33 22.49 3.68
CA VAL A 424 19.21 21.98 2.88
C VAL A 424 17.91 22.08 3.68
N VAL A 425 16.88 22.68 3.07
CA VAL A 425 15.53 22.75 3.64
C VAL A 425 14.53 22.13 2.68
N LYS A 426 13.70 21.21 3.19
CA LYS A 426 12.62 20.54 2.45
C LYS A 426 11.27 20.97 2.99
N LYS A 427 10.31 21.25 2.09
CA LYS A 427 8.88 21.41 2.41
C LYS A 427 8.05 20.39 1.65
N GLU A 428 7.16 19.73 2.36
CA GLU A 428 6.16 18.82 1.76
C GLU A 428 4.89 19.58 1.44
N ILE A 429 4.29 19.21 0.31
CA ILE A 429 3.07 19.81 -0.24
C ILE A 429 2.14 18.68 -0.63
N GLU A 430 0.92 18.72 -0.12
CA GLU A 430 -0.09 17.71 -0.38
C GLU A 430 -1.11 18.24 -1.38
N VAL A 431 -1.18 17.59 -2.54
CA VAL A 431 -2.17 17.92 -3.56
C VAL A 431 -3.34 16.97 -3.37
N LYS A 432 -4.46 17.49 -2.90
CA LYS A 432 -5.67 16.69 -2.65
C LYS A 432 -6.77 17.24 -3.50
N LYS A 433 -7.43 16.35 -4.26
CA LYS A 433 -8.75 16.66 -4.78
C LYS A 433 -9.68 16.72 -3.57
N ASN A 434 -10.03 17.92 -3.10
CA ASN A 434 -11.09 18.03 -2.11
C ASN A 434 -12.34 17.40 -2.72
N LEU A 435 -12.80 16.30 -2.12
CA LEU A 435 -14.14 15.79 -2.34
C LEU A 435 -15.07 16.79 -1.66
N THR A 436 -15.39 17.89 -2.35
CA THR A 436 -16.24 18.95 -1.82
C THR A 436 -17.68 18.46 -1.83
N PHE A 437 -18.09 17.82 -0.74
CA PHE A 437 -19.50 17.76 -0.40
C PHE A 437 -19.92 19.14 0.11
N LYS A 438 -21.07 19.65 -0.35
CA LYS A 438 -21.66 20.86 0.21
C LYS A 438 -22.91 20.50 0.98
N VAL A 439 -22.88 20.70 2.29
CA VAL A 439 -24.09 20.59 3.12
C VAL A 439 -24.89 21.88 3.02
N LYS A 440 -26.16 21.75 2.65
CA LYS A 440 -27.11 22.86 2.50
C LYS A 440 -28.39 22.54 3.28
N ASN A 441 -29.17 23.57 3.57
CA ASN A 441 -30.53 23.43 4.12
C ASN A 441 -30.61 22.58 5.40
N LEU A 442 -29.63 22.72 6.30
CA LEU A 442 -29.71 22.08 7.61
C LEU A 442 -30.91 22.62 8.38
N LYS A 443 -31.82 21.73 8.76
CA LYS A 443 -32.98 22.01 9.61
C LYS A 443 -32.84 21.22 10.90
N LYS A 444 -32.83 21.93 12.03
CA LYS A 444 -32.83 21.37 13.38
C LYS A 444 -33.68 22.25 14.30
N PRO A 445 -34.24 21.72 15.40
CA PRO A 445 -34.84 22.56 16.43
C PRO A 445 -33.76 23.37 17.16
N GLU A 446 -34.09 24.59 17.56
CA GLU A 446 -33.20 25.41 18.40
C GLU A 446 -33.17 24.94 19.85
N LYS A 447 -34.30 24.37 20.30
CA LYS A 447 -34.55 23.92 21.67
C LYS A 447 -35.32 22.59 21.68
N VAL A 448 -34.98 21.71 22.61
CA VAL A 448 -35.69 20.43 22.85
C VAL A 448 -35.77 20.13 24.35
N MET A 449 -36.82 19.45 24.77
CA MET A 449 -37.00 19.01 26.16
C MET A 449 -36.34 17.64 26.41
N CYS A 450 -35.92 17.35 27.66
CA CYS A 450 -35.50 15.99 28.01
C CYS A 450 -36.61 14.97 27.65
N GLY A 451 -36.24 13.87 26.97
CA GLY A 451 -37.19 12.83 26.55
C GLY A 451 -37.90 13.09 25.21
N GLU A 452 -37.74 14.27 24.62
CA GLU A 452 -38.37 14.62 23.34
C GLU A 452 -37.61 14.00 22.15
N LYS A 453 -38.36 13.58 21.12
CA LYS A 453 -37.80 13.16 19.84
C LYS A 453 -37.71 14.36 18.91
N PHE A 454 -36.59 14.49 18.22
CA PHE A 454 -36.42 15.53 17.23
C PHE A 454 -35.78 14.98 15.95
N ASN A 455 -36.03 15.69 14.86
CA ASN A 455 -35.47 15.38 13.55
C ASN A 455 -34.46 16.46 13.16
N VAL A 456 -33.35 16.01 12.58
CA VAL A 456 -32.40 16.87 11.87
C VAL A 456 -32.36 16.42 10.43
N SER A 457 -32.63 17.35 9.52
CA SER A 457 -32.51 17.08 8.09
C SER A 457 -31.53 18.02 7.42
N PHE A 458 -30.83 17.52 6.42
CA PHE A 458 -29.92 18.33 5.63
C PHE A 458 -29.82 17.78 4.22
N THR A 459 -29.44 18.65 3.29
CA THR A 459 -29.14 18.27 1.91
C THR A 459 -27.64 18.13 1.77
N ILE A 460 -27.17 16.95 1.33
CA ILE A 460 -25.80 16.78 0.87
C ILE A 460 -25.80 16.92 -0.65
N GLU A 461 -25.03 17.88 -1.14
CA GLU A 461 -24.68 17.98 -2.55
C GLU A 461 -23.31 17.33 -2.74
N ASN A 462 -23.28 16.17 -3.38
CA ASN A 462 -22.04 15.49 -3.74
C ASN A 462 -21.56 16.03 -5.08
N LEU A 463 -20.44 16.77 -5.09
CA LEU A 463 -19.82 17.31 -6.30
C LEU A 463 -18.84 16.30 -6.96
N GLY A 464 -18.84 15.03 -6.54
CA GLY A 464 -18.00 13.96 -7.08
C GLY A 464 -18.66 12.59 -7.17
N GLU A 465 -17.93 11.58 -7.69
CA GLU A 465 -18.46 10.24 -8.05
C GLU A 465 -18.42 9.20 -6.90
N ASN A 466 -17.95 9.56 -5.70
CA ASN A 466 -17.69 8.58 -4.62
C ASN A 466 -18.89 8.36 -3.68
N ASN A 467 -18.99 7.14 -3.13
CA ASN A 467 -19.85 6.80 -2.00
C ASN A 467 -19.41 7.56 -0.74
N PHE A 468 -20.35 7.85 0.16
CA PHE A 468 -20.05 8.38 1.49
C PHE A 468 -20.80 7.59 2.56
N SER A 469 -20.25 7.56 3.77
CA SER A 469 -20.91 7.02 4.95
C SER A 469 -21.15 8.15 5.95
N ILE A 470 -22.31 8.11 6.61
CA ILE A 470 -22.66 9.07 7.66
C ILE A 470 -22.43 8.39 9.01
N VAL A 471 -21.57 8.99 9.82
CA VAL A 471 -21.34 8.58 11.21
C VAL A 471 -21.76 9.73 12.12
N SER A 472 -22.46 9.43 13.20
CA SER A 472 -23.05 10.40 14.14
C SER A 472 -23.09 9.74 15.55
N ILE A 473 -23.09 10.35 16.74
CA ILE A 473 -22.84 11.69 17.32
C ILE A 473 -21.98 11.41 18.58
N GLN A 474 -21.12 12.33 19.04
CA GLN A 474 -20.55 12.27 20.41
C GLN A 474 -21.32 13.19 21.38
N SER A 475 -22.14 12.60 22.25
CA SER A 475 -22.65 13.22 23.48
C SER A 475 -23.10 12.12 24.45
N SER A 476 -22.93 12.34 25.75
CA SER A 476 -23.38 11.43 26.80
C SER A 476 -24.91 11.41 26.99
N GLU A 477 -25.64 12.43 26.50
CA GLU A 477 -27.06 12.66 26.80
C GLU A 477 -28.02 12.38 25.63
N LEU A 478 -27.49 12.04 24.45
CA LEU A 478 -28.27 11.67 23.26
C LEU A 478 -28.28 10.15 23.03
N SER A 479 -29.34 9.65 22.40
CA SER A 479 -29.39 8.25 21.93
C SER A 479 -28.68 8.11 20.57
N PRO A 480 -27.95 7.00 20.33
CA PRO A 480 -27.26 6.77 19.06
C PRO A 480 -28.25 6.67 17.90
N ILE A 481 -27.87 7.20 16.75
CA ILE A 481 -28.70 7.20 15.55
C ILE A 481 -28.52 5.87 14.80
N PRO A 482 -29.60 5.26 14.28
CA PRO A 482 -29.48 4.06 13.46
C PRO A 482 -28.70 4.34 12.17
N LYS A 483 -27.66 3.54 11.88
CA LYS A 483 -26.91 3.62 10.62
C LYS A 483 -27.79 3.17 9.46
N ARG A 484 -28.11 4.05 8.51
CA ARG A 484 -28.43 3.67 7.11
C ARG A 484 -28.55 4.89 6.21
N GLU A 485 -27.66 4.98 5.22
CA GLU A 485 -27.94 5.30 3.81
C GLU A 485 -26.62 5.31 3.04
N PHE A 486 -26.53 4.48 2.00
CA PHE A 486 -25.43 4.50 1.01
C PHE A 486 -26.02 4.99 -0.31
N ALA A 487 -25.38 5.97 -0.94
CA ALA A 487 -25.80 6.47 -2.25
C ALA A 487 -24.59 6.59 -3.18
N SER A 488 -24.79 6.21 -4.45
CA SER A 488 -23.72 5.87 -5.39
C SER A 488 -23.72 6.66 -6.72
N LYS A 489 -24.17 7.92 -6.75
CA LYS A 489 -23.99 8.87 -7.89
C LYS A 489 -24.48 10.29 -7.58
N GLU A 490 -24.06 11.28 -8.38
CA GLU A 490 -24.45 12.70 -8.30
C GLU A 490 -25.96 12.86 -8.04
N ARG A 491 -26.32 13.32 -6.83
CA ARG A 491 -27.68 13.64 -6.43
C ARG A 491 -27.65 14.57 -5.22
N LYS A 492 -28.63 15.47 -5.14
CA LYS A 492 -29.01 16.09 -3.86
C LYS A 492 -29.64 14.98 -3.01
N ILE A 493 -28.99 14.61 -1.93
CA ILE A 493 -29.47 13.57 -1.02
C ILE A 493 -30.06 14.25 0.20
N TYR A 494 -31.31 13.89 0.52
CA TYR A 494 -32.03 14.38 1.69
C TYR A 494 -31.86 13.38 2.80
N VAL A 495 -31.01 13.71 3.77
CA VAL A 495 -30.79 12.85 4.93
C VAL A 495 -31.66 13.37 6.06
N THR A 496 -32.48 12.50 6.66
CA THR A 496 -33.22 12.81 7.88
C THR A 496 -32.77 11.89 9.00
N LEU A 497 -32.19 12.47 10.04
CA LEU A 497 -31.74 11.77 11.24
C LEU A 497 -32.75 12.03 12.37
N THR A 498 -33.24 10.96 12.99
CA THR A 498 -34.11 11.06 14.18
C THR A 498 -33.31 10.65 15.42
N SER A 499 -33.31 11.51 16.45
CA SER A 499 -32.72 11.20 17.74
C SER A 499 -33.65 11.61 18.88
N SER A 500 -33.36 11.14 20.08
CA SER A 500 -34.06 11.49 21.32
C SER A 500 -33.08 11.90 22.40
N VAL A 501 -33.46 12.91 23.17
CA VAL A 501 -32.73 13.29 24.39
C VAL A 501 -33.09 12.30 25.50
N LYS A 502 -32.10 11.80 26.24
CA LYS A 502 -32.35 10.90 27.38
C LYS A 502 -33.28 11.58 28.40
N LYS A 503 -34.17 10.81 29.03
CA LYS A 503 -35.18 11.35 29.96
C LYS A 503 -34.58 12.10 31.16
N ASN A 504 -33.38 11.74 31.61
CA ASN A 504 -32.70 12.34 32.77
C ASN A 504 -31.57 13.29 32.35
N CYS A 505 -31.82 14.15 31.36
CA CYS A 505 -30.79 15.03 30.82
C CYS A 505 -30.48 16.21 31.76
N THR A 506 -29.26 16.75 31.70
CA THR A 506 -28.79 17.76 32.64
C THR A 506 -29.20 19.19 32.26
N GLY A 507 -29.80 19.37 31.08
CA GLY A 507 -30.18 20.68 30.53
C GLY A 507 -28.98 21.48 30.00
N ARG A 508 -27.83 20.83 29.79
CA ARG A 508 -26.67 21.44 29.14
C ARG A 508 -26.84 21.45 27.63
N ASP A 509 -26.27 22.46 27.01
CA ASP A 509 -26.20 22.54 25.55
C ASP A 509 -25.53 21.30 24.96
N GLN A 510 -26.15 20.77 23.90
CA GLN A 510 -25.68 19.59 23.19
C GLN A 510 -25.19 19.95 21.80
N TYR A 511 -24.31 19.12 21.25
CA TYR A 511 -23.79 19.28 19.92
C TYR A 511 -24.12 18.05 19.07
N ILE A 512 -24.63 18.31 17.88
CA ILE A 512 -24.71 17.32 16.82
C ILE A 512 -23.43 17.43 16.02
N VAL A 513 -22.71 16.32 15.96
CA VAL A 513 -21.54 16.18 15.10
C VAL A 513 -21.94 15.27 13.94
N ILE A 514 -21.92 15.83 12.73
CA ILE A 514 -22.12 15.07 11.50
C ILE A 514 -20.74 14.88 10.88
N GLN A 515 -20.30 13.62 10.78
CA GLN A 515 -19.04 13.29 10.11
C GLN A 515 -19.33 12.66 8.74
N ILE A 516 -18.75 13.25 7.70
CA ILE A 516 -18.82 12.78 6.31
C ILE A 516 -17.38 12.72 5.79
N ASN A 517 -16.88 11.53 5.45
CA ASN A 517 -15.53 11.31 4.88
C ASN A 517 -14.43 12.18 5.53
N ASN A 518 -14.26 12.06 6.85
CA ASN A 518 -13.29 12.80 7.70
C ASN A 518 -13.49 14.32 7.85
N GLN A 519 -14.52 14.92 7.25
CA GLN A 519 -14.97 16.27 7.59
C GLN A 519 -16.02 16.24 8.70
N ARG A 520 -15.99 17.21 9.62
CA ARG A 520 -16.92 17.33 10.75
C ARG A 520 -17.70 18.63 10.68
N ILE A 521 -19.01 18.55 10.83
CA ILE A 521 -19.91 19.70 10.98
C ILE A 521 -20.45 19.68 12.40
N PHE A 522 -20.42 20.84 13.08
CA PHE A 522 -20.80 21.00 14.48
C PHE A 522 -21.99 21.92 14.60
N GLU A 523 -23.06 21.44 15.25
CA GLU A 523 -24.30 22.19 15.37
C GLU A 523 -24.87 22.11 16.78
N LYS A 524 -25.12 23.28 17.38
CA LYS A 524 -25.54 23.39 18.78
C LYS A 524 -27.06 23.27 18.91
N ILE A 525 -27.53 22.54 19.92
CA ILE A 525 -28.94 22.44 20.33
C ILE A 525 -29.03 22.73 21.82
N LYS A 526 -29.95 23.65 22.19
CA LYS A 526 -30.25 23.90 23.60
C LYS A 526 -31.19 22.83 24.13
N VAL A 527 -30.87 22.29 25.29
CA VAL A 527 -31.69 21.26 25.94
C VAL A 527 -32.22 21.79 27.25
N GLU A 528 -33.54 21.72 27.42
CA GLU A 528 -34.20 22.21 28.63
C GLU A 528 -34.61 21.05 29.52
N LYS A 529 -34.38 21.22 30.83
CA LYS A 529 -34.91 20.31 31.84
C LYS A 529 -36.44 20.46 31.91
N PRO A 530 -37.18 19.38 32.19
CA PRO A 530 -38.58 19.50 32.56
C PRO A 530 -38.68 20.45 33.76
N LYS A 531 -39.54 21.46 33.68
CA LYS A 531 -39.91 22.23 34.88
C LYS A 531 -40.60 21.26 35.82
N ASN A 532 -39.97 20.98 36.96
CA ASN A 532 -40.61 20.18 38.01
C ASN A 532 -41.82 20.96 38.52
N LEU A 533 -43.04 20.44 38.28
CA LEU A 533 -44.29 20.97 38.84
C LEU A 533 -44.24 21.14 40.37
N PHE A 534 -43.33 20.44 41.05
CA PHE A 534 -43.16 20.49 42.50
C PHE A 534 -42.55 21.81 43.02
N GLU A 535 -41.67 22.47 42.25
CA GLU A 535 -41.05 23.74 42.71
C GLU A 535 -42.02 24.92 42.66
N SER A 536 -42.93 24.96 41.67
CA SER A 536 -43.95 26.01 41.61
C SER A 536 -44.99 25.86 42.71
N LEU A 537 -45.38 24.63 43.04
CA LEU A 537 -46.30 24.36 44.16
C LEU A 537 -45.69 24.77 45.50
N TRP A 538 -44.38 24.53 45.68
CA TRP A 538 -43.67 24.89 46.90
C TRP A 538 -43.57 26.40 47.13
N GLN A 539 -43.36 27.19 46.06
CA GLN A 539 -43.36 28.65 46.15
C GLN A 539 -44.75 29.24 46.45
N GLU A 540 -45.82 28.63 45.93
CA GLU A 540 -47.19 29.03 46.28
C GLU A 540 -47.52 28.72 47.74
N ILE A 541 -47.09 27.56 48.26
CA ILE A 541 -47.24 27.20 49.68
C ILE A 541 -46.46 28.18 50.57
N GLU A 542 -45.22 28.53 50.23
CA GLU A 542 -44.42 29.50 51.00
C GLU A 542 -45.07 30.89 51.06
N SER A 543 -45.68 31.32 49.95
CA SER A 543 -46.43 32.59 49.85
C SER A 543 -47.69 32.59 50.72
N LEU A 544 -48.40 31.46 50.76
CA LEU A 544 -49.58 31.28 51.61
C LEU A 544 -49.21 31.26 53.10
N VAL A 545 -48.12 30.56 53.47
CA VAL A 545 -47.63 30.51 54.85
C VAL A 545 -47.21 31.90 55.34
N LYS A 546 -46.50 32.69 54.51
CA LYS A 546 -46.14 34.08 54.86
C LYS A 546 -47.36 35.00 55.03
N LYS A 547 -48.42 34.80 54.24
CA LYS A 547 -49.67 35.57 54.40
C LYS A 547 -50.41 35.23 55.69
N ILE A 548 -50.42 33.96 56.10
CA ILE A 548 -51.05 33.51 57.35
C ILE A 548 -50.28 34.03 58.57
N ILE A 549 -48.94 34.04 58.52
CA ILE A 549 -48.09 34.58 59.60
C ILE A 549 -48.29 36.09 59.81
N ASN A 550 -48.64 36.86 58.77
CA ASN A 550 -48.94 38.30 58.89
C ASN A 550 -50.39 38.60 59.33
N LEU A 551 -51.26 37.59 59.44
CA LEU A 551 -52.66 37.72 59.87
C LEU A 551 -52.89 37.21 61.31
N ILE A 552 -51.86 36.65 61.95
CA ILE A 552 -51.77 36.31 63.38
C ILE A 552 -50.88 37.35 64.04
#